data_AF-A0A345DEI9-F1
#
_entry.id   AF-A0A345DEI9-F1
#
_cell.length_a   1.000
_cell.length_b   1.000
_cell.length_c   1.000
_cell.angle_alpha   90.00
_cell.angle_beta   90.00
_cell.angle_gamma   90.00
#
_symmetry.space_group_name_H-M   'P 1'
#
loop_
_entity.id
_entity.type
_entity.pdbx_description
1 polymer ?
#
loop_
_entity_poly.entity_id
_entity_poly.type
_entity_poly.pdbx_seq_one_letter_code
_entity_poly.pdbx_strand_id
1 'polypeptide(L)'
;MTVARRVALMAKVSIDLTEPPSLELFADPMVAAIVLSLFCDRRATDEFGRVGGGWWGDALTSDVGDRWGCERWTQNRRINTAETLRLEEDYDRAALQWLIDDGVVQRIEVRAFDAGNECMGLVIVLDGEIFELELNHGV
;
A
#
# COMPACT_ATOMS: atom_id res chain seq x y z
N MET A 1 -16.96 15.63 30.80
CA MET A 1 -15.87 14.74 30.32
C MET A 1 -15.54 15.17 28.91
N THR A 2 -14.46 15.93 28.75
CA THR A 2 -14.02 16.45 27.45
C THR A 2 -13.27 15.34 26.73
N VAL A 3 -13.82 14.85 25.62
CA VAL A 3 -13.11 13.97 24.71
C VAL A 3 -11.96 14.79 24.13
N ALA A 4 -10.73 14.49 24.54
CA ALA A 4 -9.55 15.06 23.92
C ALA A 4 -9.57 14.62 22.45
N ARG A 5 -9.85 15.57 21.56
CA ARG A 5 -9.74 15.39 20.11
C ARG A 5 -8.27 15.07 19.85
N ARG A 6 -7.91 13.79 19.64
CA ARG A 6 -6.59 13.43 19.12
C ARG A 6 -6.44 14.22 17.83
N VAL A 7 -5.48 15.13 17.79
CA VAL A 7 -4.98 15.65 16.52
C VAL A 7 -4.46 14.43 15.78
N ALA A 8 -4.95 14.18 14.57
CA ALA A 8 -4.45 13.08 13.75
C ALA A 8 -2.92 13.23 13.65
N LEU A 9 -2.19 12.27 14.21
CA LEU A 9 -0.75 12.23 14.04
C LEU A 9 -0.53 11.93 12.54
N MET A 10 0.24 12.78 11.87
CA MET A 10 0.67 12.52 10.49
C MET A 10 1.98 11.76 10.56
N ALA A 11 1.96 10.48 10.19
CA ALA A 11 3.17 9.69 10.01
C ALA A 11 3.66 9.89 8.58
N LYS A 12 4.74 10.65 8.40
CA LYS A 12 5.42 10.77 7.11
C LYS A 12 6.44 9.65 6.97
N VAL A 13 6.25 8.79 5.97
CA VAL A 13 7.08 7.62 5.67
C VAL A 13 7.72 7.84 4.30
N SER A 14 9.02 8.14 4.28
CA SER A 14 9.77 8.23 3.02
C SER A 14 10.33 6.85 2.69
N ILE A 15 10.03 6.35 1.49
CA ILE A 15 10.56 5.08 0.99
C ILE A 15 11.41 5.39 -0.24
N ASP A 16 12.72 5.18 -0.11
CA ASP A 16 13.63 5.22 -1.24
C ASP A 16 13.67 3.85 -1.91
N LEU A 17 13.18 3.76 -3.14
CA LEU A 17 13.14 2.50 -3.89
C LEU A 17 14.47 2.18 -4.59
N THR A 18 15.50 3.01 -4.38
CA THR A 18 16.88 2.77 -4.86
C THR A 18 17.78 2.13 -3.82
N GLU A 19 17.37 2.14 -2.55
CA GLU A 19 18.10 1.55 -1.45
C GLU A 19 17.27 0.44 -0.78
N PRO A 20 17.91 -0.58 -0.19
CA PRO A 20 17.20 -1.55 0.63
C PRO A 20 16.49 -0.83 1.80
N PRO A 21 15.22 -1.15 2.11
CA PRO A 21 14.54 -0.55 3.24
C PRO A 21 15.26 -0.88 4.56
N SER A 22 15.42 0.11 5.42
CA SER A 22 15.99 -0.10 6.75
C SER A 22 15.05 -0.96 7.60
N LEU A 23 15.60 -1.76 8.52
CA LEU A 23 14.77 -2.55 9.43
C LEU A 23 13.90 -1.64 10.34
N GLU A 24 14.38 -0.43 10.62
CA GLU A 24 13.65 0.57 11.41
C GLU A 24 12.34 1.01 10.77
N LEU A 25 12.21 0.93 9.43
CA LEU A 25 10.94 1.19 8.73
C LEU A 25 9.80 0.31 9.26
N PHE A 26 10.13 -0.91 9.68
CA PHE A 26 9.17 -1.91 10.16
C PHE A 26 9.01 -1.90 11.69
N ALA A 27 9.58 -0.92 12.39
CA ALA A 27 9.47 -0.81 13.85
C ALA A 27 8.05 -0.46 14.32
N ASP A 28 7.29 0.27 13.50
CA ASP A 28 5.86 0.52 13.73
C ASP A 28 5.03 -0.57 13.03
N PRO A 29 4.17 -1.33 13.74
CA PRO A 29 3.40 -2.42 13.15
C PRO A 29 2.43 -1.98 12.05
N MET A 30 1.85 -0.79 12.15
CA MET A 30 0.91 -0.29 11.15
C MET A 30 1.65 0.17 9.89
N VAL A 31 2.78 0.87 10.05
CA VAL A 31 3.67 1.19 8.93
C VAL A 31 4.15 -0.10 8.26
N ALA A 32 4.56 -1.11 9.04
CA ALA A 32 4.96 -2.40 8.51
C ALA A 32 3.83 -3.08 7.73
N ALA A 33 2.61 -3.12 8.29
CA ALA A 33 1.43 -3.68 7.64
C ALA A 33 1.14 -2.97 6.30
N ILE A 34 1.17 -1.63 6.28
CA ILE A 34 0.98 -0.82 5.07
C ILE A 34 2.06 -1.16 4.05
N VAL A 35 3.34 -1.00 4.40
CA VAL A 35 4.46 -1.18 3.47
C VAL A 35 4.47 -2.61 2.91
N LEU A 36 4.32 -3.62 3.76
CA LEU A 36 4.31 -5.01 3.32
C LEU A 36 3.07 -5.35 2.47
N SER A 37 1.94 -4.70 2.69
CA SER A 37 0.76 -4.89 1.83
C SER A 37 0.98 -4.28 0.44
N LEU A 38 1.56 -3.08 0.35
CA LEU A 38 1.72 -2.36 -0.92
C LEU A 38 2.89 -2.87 -1.77
N PHE A 39 3.97 -3.34 -1.14
CA PHE A 39 5.24 -3.65 -1.81
C PHE A 39 5.59 -5.14 -1.87
N CYS A 40 4.70 -6.03 -1.41
CA CYS A 40 4.80 -7.46 -1.69
C CYS A 40 3.86 -7.84 -2.83
N ASP A 41 4.31 -8.75 -3.69
CA ASP A 41 3.52 -9.16 -4.86
C ASP A 41 2.39 -10.10 -4.47
N ARG A 42 1.15 -9.67 -4.72
CA ARG A 42 -0.02 -10.56 -4.68
C ARG A 42 0.01 -11.50 -5.88
N ARG A 43 -0.44 -12.74 -5.68
CA ARG A 43 -0.65 -13.69 -6.78
C ARG A 43 -1.70 -13.16 -7.76
N ALA A 44 -1.29 -12.88 -8.99
CA ALA A 44 -2.14 -12.34 -10.05
C ALA A 44 -1.73 -12.84 -11.45
N THR A 45 -2.56 -12.51 -12.44
CA THR A 45 -2.27 -12.75 -13.86
C THR A 45 -2.17 -11.40 -14.56
N ASP A 46 -1.07 -11.17 -15.28
CA ASP A 46 -0.88 -9.91 -16.01
C ASP A 46 -1.69 -9.83 -17.32
N GLU A 47 -1.63 -8.67 -17.98
CA GLU A 47 -2.35 -8.42 -19.25
C GLU A 47 -1.94 -9.37 -20.40
N PHE A 48 -0.81 -10.06 -20.28
CA PHE A 48 -0.31 -11.04 -21.26
C PHE A 48 -0.63 -12.48 -20.86
N GLY A 49 -1.38 -12.69 -19.78
CA GLY A 49 -1.75 -14.03 -19.30
C GLY A 49 -0.66 -14.71 -18.47
N ARG A 50 0.38 -13.99 -18.03
CA ARG A 50 1.44 -14.56 -17.19
C ARG A 50 1.01 -14.55 -15.72
N VAL A 51 1.01 -15.73 -15.11
CA VAL A 51 0.72 -15.89 -13.68
C VAL A 51 2.01 -15.70 -12.87
N GLY A 52 1.97 -14.84 -11.86
CA GLY A 52 3.15 -14.46 -11.08
C GLY A 52 2.79 -13.98 -9.67
N GLY A 53 3.81 -13.49 -8.94
CA GLY A 53 3.69 -13.04 -7.56
C GLY A 53 3.27 -14.13 -6.58
N GLY A 54 2.84 -13.71 -5.39
CA GLY A 54 2.26 -14.54 -4.34
C GLY A 54 3.05 -14.48 -3.03
N TRP A 55 2.32 -14.61 -1.93
CA TRP A 55 2.89 -14.73 -0.60
C TRP A 55 2.85 -16.20 -0.15
N TRP A 56 3.92 -16.69 0.46
CA TRP A 56 3.98 -18.08 0.92
C TRP A 56 2.92 -18.38 2.01
N GLY A 57 2.50 -17.36 2.76
CA GLY A 57 1.45 -17.48 3.78
C GLY A 57 0.07 -17.79 3.19
N ASP A 58 -0.19 -17.42 1.93
CA ASP A 58 -1.43 -17.77 1.21
C ASP A 58 -1.60 -19.30 1.09
N ALA A 59 -0.52 -20.08 1.19
CA ALA A 59 -0.60 -21.54 1.17
C ALA A 59 -1.01 -22.15 2.52
N LEU A 60 -0.99 -21.36 3.59
CA LEU A 60 -1.30 -21.80 4.96
C LEU A 60 -2.71 -21.42 5.40
N THR A 61 -3.38 -20.51 4.68
CA THR A 61 -4.75 -20.09 4.98
C THR A 61 -5.77 -21.13 4.52
N SER A 62 -6.85 -21.30 5.29
CA SER A 62 -8.02 -22.06 4.86
C SER A 62 -8.97 -21.25 3.96
N ASP A 63 -8.79 -19.93 3.93
CA ASP A 63 -9.55 -19.05 3.06
C ASP A 63 -8.83 -18.89 1.72
N VAL A 64 -9.38 -19.50 0.67
CA VAL A 64 -8.82 -19.45 -0.68
C VAL A 64 -8.86 -18.02 -1.27
N GLY A 65 -9.66 -17.12 -0.69
CA GLY A 65 -9.76 -15.72 -1.08
C GLY A 65 -8.73 -14.81 -0.43
N ASP A 66 -8.12 -15.24 0.69
CA ASP A 66 -7.13 -14.46 1.42
C ASP A 66 -5.80 -14.47 0.66
N ARG A 67 -5.46 -13.31 0.11
CA ARG A 67 -4.28 -13.11 -0.75
C ARG A 67 -3.57 -11.85 -0.33
N TRP A 68 -2.43 -12.01 0.31
CA TRP A 68 -1.62 -10.88 0.74
C TRP A 68 -0.95 -10.16 -0.44
N GLY A 69 -0.71 -8.86 -0.28
CA GLY A 69 0.10 -8.06 -1.20
C GLY A 69 -0.70 -7.23 -2.20
N CYS A 70 0.01 -6.70 -3.20
CA CYS A 70 -0.51 -5.82 -4.24
C CYS A 70 -0.33 -6.41 -5.65
N GLU A 71 -1.30 -6.18 -6.53
CA GLU A 71 -1.27 -6.64 -7.93
C GLU A 71 -0.60 -5.62 -8.88
N ARG A 72 -0.01 -4.55 -8.35
CA ARG A 72 0.64 -3.46 -9.12
C ARG A 72 1.69 -3.98 -10.13
N TRP A 73 2.39 -5.06 -9.81
CA TRP A 73 3.39 -5.67 -10.71
C TRP A 73 2.81 -6.16 -12.04
N THR A 74 1.49 -6.36 -12.12
CA THR A 74 0.80 -6.75 -13.37
C THR A 74 0.82 -5.64 -14.43
N GLN A 75 1.27 -4.44 -14.05
CA GLN A 75 1.31 -3.27 -14.92
C GLN A 75 2.67 -3.06 -15.59
N ASN A 76 2.63 -2.63 -16.85
CA ASN A 76 3.77 -2.04 -17.54
C ASN A 76 3.91 -0.56 -17.17
N ARG A 77 5.14 -0.06 -17.00
CA ARG A 77 5.50 1.34 -16.65
C ARG A 77 4.46 2.38 -17.07
N ARG A 78 3.89 3.10 -16.10
CA ARG A 78 2.84 4.10 -16.29
C ARG A 78 3.37 5.50 -15.97
N ILE A 79 3.01 6.48 -16.78
CA ILE A 79 3.17 7.90 -16.47
C ILE A 79 2.10 8.30 -15.46
N ASN A 80 2.37 9.25 -14.56
CA ASN A 80 1.39 9.82 -13.64
C ASN A 80 0.32 10.59 -14.45
N THR A 81 -0.82 9.95 -14.66
CA THR A 81 -2.02 10.52 -15.26
C THR A 81 -3.17 10.33 -14.28
N ALA A 82 -4.27 11.08 -14.45
CA ALA A 82 -5.42 10.91 -13.57
C ALA A 82 -6.00 9.48 -13.60
N GLU A 83 -5.90 8.78 -14.73
CA GLU A 83 -6.35 7.39 -14.86
C GLU A 83 -5.41 6.42 -14.13
N THR A 84 -4.10 6.58 -14.32
CA THR A 84 -3.12 5.70 -13.68
C THR A 84 -3.10 5.87 -12.18
N LEU A 85 -3.17 7.11 -11.66
CA LEU A 85 -3.27 7.38 -10.22
C LEU A 85 -4.53 6.75 -9.58
N ARG A 86 -5.68 6.79 -10.26
CA ARG A 86 -6.90 6.13 -9.77
C ARG A 86 -6.73 4.61 -9.72
N LEU A 87 -6.08 4.03 -10.72
CA LEU A 87 -5.82 2.60 -10.71
C LEU A 87 -4.86 2.21 -9.57
N GLU A 88 -3.86 3.04 -9.28
CA GLU A 88 -2.97 2.86 -8.14
C GLU A 88 -3.75 2.91 -6.81
N GLU A 89 -4.68 3.85 -6.65
CA GLU A 89 -5.58 3.91 -5.49
C GLU A 89 -6.40 2.62 -5.33
N ASP A 90 -6.93 2.08 -6.42
CA ASP A 90 -7.72 0.84 -6.41
C ASP A 90 -6.86 -0.37 -6.01
N TYR A 91 -5.65 -0.48 -6.54
CA TYR A 91 -4.71 -1.54 -6.18
C TYR A 91 -4.30 -1.48 -4.71
N ASP A 92 -3.92 -0.30 -4.23
CA ASP A 92 -3.46 -0.12 -2.85
C ASP A 92 -4.60 -0.31 -1.86
N ARG A 93 -5.82 0.13 -2.19
CA ARG A 93 -7.02 -0.15 -1.40
C ARG A 93 -7.28 -1.65 -1.33
N ALA A 94 -7.19 -2.36 -2.45
CA ALA A 94 -7.38 -3.81 -2.47
C ALA A 94 -6.26 -4.56 -1.72
N ALA A 95 -5.04 -4.03 -1.71
CA ALA A 95 -3.91 -4.59 -0.95
C ALA A 95 -4.10 -4.45 0.56
N LEU A 96 -4.74 -3.36 1.02
CA LEU A 96 -5.00 -3.07 2.43
C LEU A 96 -6.32 -3.64 2.96
N GLN A 97 -7.18 -4.17 2.08
CA GLN A 97 -8.55 -4.59 2.43
C GLN A 97 -8.60 -5.61 3.59
N TRP A 98 -7.58 -6.47 3.71
CA TRP A 98 -7.48 -7.44 4.80
C TRP A 98 -7.52 -6.78 6.19
N LEU A 99 -7.05 -5.53 6.34
CA LEU A 99 -7.12 -4.79 7.60
C LEU A 99 -8.57 -4.58 8.05
N ILE A 100 -9.51 -4.43 7.12
CA ILE A 100 -10.94 -4.35 7.44
C ILE A 100 -11.49 -5.75 7.68
N ASP A 101 -11.15 -6.70 6.81
CA ASP A 101 -11.71 -8.05 6.85
C ASP A 101 -11.36 -8.78 8.15
N ASP A 102 -10.14 -8.55 8.67
CA ASP A 102 -9.64 -9.06 9.95
C ASP A 102 -10.05 -8.19 11.16
N GLY A 103 -10.72 -7.05 10.91
CA GLY A 103 -11.19 -6.14 11.96
C GLY A 103 -10.08 -5.31 12.64
N VAL A 104 -8.94 -5.13 11.99
CA VAL A 104 -7.83 -4.27 12.45
C VAL A 104 -8.21 -2.79 12.38
N VAL A 105 -8.93 -2.40 11.32
CA VAL A 105 -9.44 -1.03 11.09
C VAL A 105 -10.89 -1.08 10.61
N GLN A 106 -11.63 0.03 10.75
CA GLN A 106 -13.01 0.13 10.26
C GLN A 106 -13.13 0.81 8.90
N ARG A 107 -12.18 1.69 8.56
CA ARG A 107 -12.21 2.49 7.34
C ARG A 107 -10.81 2.71 6.78
N ILE A 108 -10.72 2.54 5.46
CA ILE A 108 -9.52 2.81 4.67
C ILE A 108 -9.85 3.85 3.60
N GLU A 109 -9.02 4.89 3.51
CA GLU A 109 -8.98 5.79 2.36
C GLU A 109 -7.57 5.77 1.78
N VAL A 110 -7.46 5.68 0.45
CA VAL A 110 -6.20 5.78 -0.26
C VAL A 110 -6.34 6.86 -1.32
N ARG A 111 -5.33 7.72 -1.43
CA ARG A 111 -5.25 8.78 -2.43
C ARG A 111 -3.85 8.84 -3.00
N ALA A 112 -3.73 8.60 -4.30
CA ALA A 112 -2.49 8.73 -5.04
C ALA A 112 -2.40 10.12 -5.66
N PHE A 113 -1.19 10.64 -5.78
CA PHE A 113 -0.96 11.92 -6.41
C PHE A 113 0.39 12.03 -7.08
N ASP A 114 0.47 12.89 -8.08
CA ASP A 114 1.72 13.26 -8.69
C ASP A 114 2.49 14.18 -7.72
N ALA A 115 3.62 13.69 -7.21
CA ALA A 115 4.50 14.45 -6.34
C ALA A 115 5.53 15.28 -7.15
N GLY A 116 5.48 15.21 -8.49
CA GLY A 116 6.46 15.82 -9.38
C GLY A 116 7.76 15.01 -9.46
N ASN A 117 8.67 15.41 -10.37
CA ASN A 117 9.95 14.74 -10.60
C ASN A 117 9.84 13.21 -10.83
N GLU A 118 8.78 12.76 -11.50
CA GLU A 118 8.50 11.33 -11.74
C GLU A 118 8.22 10.51 -10.46
N CYS A 119 8.03 11.17 -9.31
CA CYS A 119 7.63 10.55 -8.06
C CYS A 119 6.10 10.48 -7.92
N MET A 120 5.62 9.37 -7.38
CA MET A 120 4.24 9.21 -6.93
C MET A 120 4.19 9.33 -5.39
N GLY A 121 3.24 10.09 -4.89
CA GLY A 121 2.90 10.14 -3.47
C GLY A 121 1.61 9.39 -3.18
N LEU A 122 1.52 8.82 -1.97
CA LEU A 122 0.34 8.13 -1.47
C LEU A 122 -0.05 8.72 -0.11
N VAL A 123 -1.33 9.06 0.05
CA VAL A 123 -1.92 9.33 1.36
C VAL A 123 -2.85 8.19 1.69
N ILE A 124 -2.61 7.55 2.83
CA ILE A 124 -3.42 6.46 3.36
C ILE A 124 -4.01 6.93 4.68
N VAL A 125 -5.32 6.78 4.84
CA VAL A 125 -6.03 7.11 6.07
C VAL A 125 -6.68 5.87 6.63
N LEU A 126 -6.29 5.50 7.85
CA LEU A 126 -6.81 4.34 8.58
C LEU A 126 -7.51 4.85 9.85
N ASP A 127 -8.83 4.72 9.93
CA ASP A 127 -9.65 5.21 11.06
C ASP A 127 -9.37 6.67 11.48
N GLY A 128 -8.97 7.50 10.51
CA GLY A 128 -8.64 8.92 10.71
C GLY A 128 -7.17 9.22 11.02
N GLU A 129 -6.33 8.20 11.19
CA GLU A 129 -4.87 8.33 11.25
C GLU A 129 -4.28 8.42 9.85
N ILE A 130 -3.36 9.35 9.63
CA ILE A 130 -2.85 9.70 8.30
C ILE A 130 -1.41 9.21 8.15
N PHE A 131 -1.19 8.43 7.10
CA PHE A 131 0.11 7.93 6.66
C PHE A 131 0.41 8.52 5.29
N GLU A 132 1.43 9.36 5.20
CA GLU A 132 1.89 9.94 3.95
C GLU A 132 3.15 9.21 3.50
N LEU A 133 3.04 8.49 2.39
CA LEU A 133 4.14 7.75 1.78
C LEU A 133 4.66 8.54 0.57
N GLU A 134 5.95 8.88 0.60
CA GLU A 134 6.66 9.44 -0.54
C GLU A 134 7.56 8.35 -1.14
N LEU A 135 7.36 8.05 -2.42
CA LEU A 135 8.12 7.03 -3.14
C LEU A 135 9.15 7.70 -4.04
N ASN A 136 10.43 7.52 -3.72
CA ASN A 136 11.52 8.00 -4.57
C ASN A 136 11.92 6.88 -5.53
N HIS A 137 11.64 7.09 -6.82
CA HIS A 137 12.21 6.29 -7.90
C HIS A 137 13.47 7.03 -8.36
N GLY A 138 14.65 6.51 -8.04
CA GLY A 138 15.91 7.13 -8.49
C GLY A 138 15.87 7.44 -9.98
N VAL A 139 16.25 8.67 -10.32
CA VAL A 139 16.38 9.17 -11.69
C VAL A 139 17.47 8.42 -12.45
#